data_AF-A0A0R2VMK0-F1
#
_entry.id   AF-A0A0R2VMK0-F1
#
_cell.length_a   1.000
_cell.length_b   1.000
_cell.length_c   1.000
_cell.angle_alpha   90.00
_cell.angle_beta   90.00
_cell.angle_gamma   90.00
#
_symmetry.space_group_name_H-M   'P 1'
#
loop_
_entity.id
_entity.type
_entity.pdbx_description
1 polymer ?
#
loop_
_entity_poly.entity_id
_entity_poly.type
_entity_poly.pdbx_seq_one_letter_code
_entity_poly.pdbx_strand_id
1 'polypeptide(L)'
;MKSMNIHLRLFLLVGLTGALGSNHVLLAQEPESAVWLEGYWEGTGLQIDKQQWEVQLTVLDIARPMIAYPSLGCSGYWSMEQPGKSKIHYKETITDGFLKCDNGVDVFIKKLGKNKIRVTYYLYSYSEKAIAKAILKRYVPPTGDRN
;
A
#
# COMPACT_ATOMS: atom_id res chain seq x y z
N MET A 1 18.30 -0.40 -37.19
CA MET A 1 17.99 0.93 -36.64
C MET A 1 18.95 1.25 -35.51
N LYS A 2 19.57 2.43 -35.59
CA LYS A 2 20.27 3.25 -34.57
C LYS A 2 21.07 2.60 -33.42
N SER A 3 22.36 2.91 -33.46
CA SER A 3 23.34 3.05 -32.38
C SER A 3 22.95 4.11 -31.33
N MET A 4 23.44 3.96 -30.08
CA MET A 4 24.11 4.98 -29.22
C MET A 4 24.24 4.44 -27.77
N ASN A 5 25.39 3.93 -27.31
CA ASN A 5 26.55 4.62 -26.71
C ASN A 5 26.23 5.57 -25.52
N ILE A 6 26.89 5.36 -24.36
CA ILE A 6 27.88 6.30 -23.76
C ILE A 6 28.37 5.81 -22.36
N HIS A 7 29.66 5.47 -22.35
CA HIS A 7 30.72 5.69 -21.34
C HIS A 7 30.57 5.24 -19.87
N LEU A 8 31.13 4.06 -19.63
CA LEU A 8 32.26 3.81 -18.73
C LEU A 8 32.93 5.08 -18.16
N ARG A 9 32.89 5.27 -16.84
CA ARG A 9 33.83 6.14 -16.12
C ARG A 9 34.69 5.31 -15.20
N LEU A 10 35.88 5.00 -15.72
CA LEU A 10 37.04 4.54 -14.97
C LEU A 10 37.49 5.70 -14.07
N PHE A 11 37.21 5.62 -12.77
CA PHE A 11 37.87 6.49 -11.79
C PHE A 11 39.11 5.76 -11.28
N LEU A 12 40.24 6.06 -11.92
CA LEU A 12 41.56 5.66 -11.47
C LEU A 12 42.15 6.87 -10.74
N LEU A 13 42.13 6.83 -9.42
CA LEU A 13 42.91 7.71 -8.54
C LEU A 13 43.27 6.90 -7.29
N VAL A 14 44.35 6.14 -7.40
CA VAL A 14 45.06 5.61 -6.23
C VAL A 14 45.96 6.73 -5.72
N GLY A 15 45.49 7.46 -4.72
CA GLY A 15 46.31 8.35 -3.91
C GLY A 15 46.50 7.74 -2.54
N LEU A 16 47.68 7.15 -2.29
CA LEU A 16 48.16 6.88 -0.94
C LEU A 16 48.54 8.21 -0.29
N THR A 17 47.77 8.69 0.68
CA THR A 17 48.28 9.49 1.83
C THR A 17 47.25 9.50 2.96
N GLY A 18 47.73 9.30 4.18
CA GLY A 18 47.11 9.85 5.40
C GLY A 18 45.99 9.02 6.03
N ALA A 19 46.34 8.29 7.09
CA ALA A 19 45.36 7.83 8.08
C ALA A 19 44.67 9.02 8.75
N LEU A 20 43.35 9.05 8.73
CA LEU A 20 42.48 9.60 9.77
C LEU A 20 41.12 8.93 9.58
N GLY A 21 40.75 8.07 10.52
CA GLY A 21 39.52 7.27 10.47
C GLY A 21 38.30 8.16 10.34
N SER A 22 37.52 7.93 9.29
CA SER A 22 36.11 8.31 9.27
C SER A 22 35.32 7.02 9.16
N ASN A 23 34.87 6.53 10.32
CA ASN A 23 33.78 5.58 10.41
C ASN A 23 32.53 6.29 9.86
N HIS A 24 32.39 6.36 8.55
CA HIS A 24 31.12 6.67 7.93
C HIS A 24 30.23 5.45 8.14
N VAL A 25 29.59 5.41 9.31
CA VAL A 25 28.41 4.59 9.55
C VAL A 25 27.41 5.02 8.48
N LEU A 26 27.23 4.17 7.46
CA LEU A 26 26.11 4.26 6.55
C LEU A 26 24.86 4.02 7.42
N LEU A 27 24.26 5.09 7.93
CA LEU A 27 22.95 5.01 8.55
C LEU A 27 21.99 4.60 7.42
N ALA A 28 21.68 3.31 7.35
CA ALA A 28 20.50 2.85 6.66
C ALA A 28 19.34 3.66 7.25
N GLN A 29 18.80 4.60 6.47
CA GLN A 29 17.55 5.25 6.84
C GLN A 29 16.49 4.16 6.80
N GLU A 30 16.16 3.61 7.98
CA GLU A 30 14.96 2.80 8.20
C GLU A 30 13.82 3.50 7.45
N PRO A 31 13.13 2.83 6.51
CA PRO A 31 12.06 3.47 5.77
C PRO A 31 11.06 4.00 6.79
N GLU A 32 10.92 5.34 6.87
CA GLU A 32 10.03 6.00 7.81
C GLU A 32 8.68 5.29 7.78
N SER A 33 8.40 4.55 8.86
CA SER A 33 7.48 3.43 8.82
C SER A 33 6.06 3.91 8.55
N ALA A 34 5.28 3.09 7.84
CA ALA A 34 3.90 3.38 7.47
C ALA A 34 2.89 3.30 8.66
N VAL A 35 3.37 3.56 9.88
CA VAL A 35 2.62 3.56 11.16
C VAL A 35 1.34 4.41 11.08
N TRP A 36 1.31 5.42 10.21
CA TRP A 36 0.12 6.25 10.02
C TRP A 36 -1.13 5.49 9.57
N LEU A 37 -0.96 4.30 8.96
CA LEU A 37 -2.05 3.48 8.45
C LEU A 37 -2.57 2.45 9.47
N GLU A 38 -1.82 2.16 10.54
CA GLU A 38 -2.23 1.20 11.58
C GLU A 38 -3.59 1.57 12.19
N GLY A 39 -4.38 0.57 12.55
CA GLY A 39 -5.71 0.68 13.16
C GLY A 39 -6.87 0.25 12.25
N TYR A 40 -8.07 0.71 12.59
CA TYR A 40 -9.32 0.30 11.95
C TYR A 40 -9.88 1.42 11.08
N TRP A 41 -10.36 1.06 9.89
CA TRP A 41 -10.86 1.99 8.91
C TRP A 41 -12.15 1.45 8.27
N GLU A 42 -13.08 2.35 8.00
CA GLU A 42 -14.33 2.03 7.35
C GLU A 42 -14.72 3.12 6.35
N GLY A 43 -15.49 2.74 5.34
CA GLY A 43 -16.04 3.70 4.39
C GLY A 43 -16.71 3.03 3.20
N THR A 44 -16.83 3.78 2.13
CA THR A 44 -17.60 3.37 0.94
C THR A 44 -16.71 3.37 -0.29
N GLY A 45 -16.73 2.27 -1.03
CA GLY A 45 -16.19 2.14 -2.37
C GLY A 45 -17.20 2.58 -3.43
N LEU A 46 -16.70 3.14 -4.54
CA LEU A 46 -17.47 3.52 -5.71
C LEU A 46 -16.79 2.96 -6.96
N GLN A 47 -17.50 2.13 -7.71
CA GLN A 47 -17.05 1.57 -8.99
C GLN A 47 -17.33 2.52 -10.15
N ILE A 48 -16.67 2.24 -11.27
CA ILE A 48 -16.87 2.95 -12.53
C ILE A 48 -18.32 2.90 -13.05
N ASP A 49 -19.09 1.88 -12.72
CA ASP A 49 -20.51 1.72 -13.08
C ASP A 49 -21.47 2.36 -12.05
N LYS A 50 -20.92 3.05 -11.05
CA LYS A 50 -21.61 3.74 -9.95
C LYS A 50 -22.15 2.84 -8.85
N GLN A 51 -21.87 1.53 -8.86
CA GLN A 51 -22.16 0.68 -7.71
C GLN A 51 -21.32 1.09 -6.49
N GLN A 52 -21.89 0.90 -5.31
CA GLN A 52 -21.27 1.23 -4.04
C GLN A 52 -21.26 0.02 -3.11
N TRP A 53 -20.22 -0.10 -2.31
CA TRP A 53 -20.08 -1.14 -1.29
C TRP A 53 -19.36 -0.62 -0.06
N GLU A 54 -19.57 -1.33 1.03
CA GLU A 54 -18.87 -1.08 2.29
C GLU A 54 -17.47 -1.67 2.25
N VAL A 55 -16.52 -0.94 2.84
CA VAL A 55 -15.13 -1.37 2.97
C VAL A 55 -14.75 -1.28 4.44
N GLN A 56 -14.26 -2.38 5.00
CA GLN A 56 -13.73 -2.45 6.35
C GLN A 56 -12.28 -2.94 6.29
N LEU A 57 -11.35 -2.12 6.75
CA LEU A 57 -9.92 -2.38 6.69
C LEU A 57 -9.35 -2.41 8.12
N THR A 58 -8.69 -3.51 8.46
CA THR A 58 -8.01 -3.71 9.74
C THR A 58 -6.52 -3.83 9.52
N VAL A 59 -5.76 -2.90 10.08
CA VAL A 59 -4.30 -2.79 9.91
C VAL A 59 -3.63 -2.99 11.27
N LEU A 60 -3.51 -4.25 11.69
CA LEU A 60 -2.71 -4.65 12.86
C LEU A 60 -1.28 -5.02 12.47
N ASP A 61 -1.11 -5.51 11.24
CA ASP A 61 0.17 -5.69 10.57
C ASP A 61 0.11 -4.91 9.25
N ILE A 62 1.05 -3.98 9.09
CA ILE A 62 1.12 -3.13 7.91
C ILE A 62 1.47 -3.92 6.64
N ALA A 63 2.20 -5.03 6.76
CA ALA A 63 2.59 -5.88 5.65
C ALA A 63 1.43 -6.72 5.13
N ARG A 64 0.47 -7.06 6.01
CA ARG A 64 -0.69 -7.88 5.69
C ARG A 64 -1.98 -7.42 6.37
N PRO A 65 -2.54 -6.25 6.01
CA PRO A 65 -3.82 -5.83 6.57
C PRO A 65 -4.97 -6.71 6.06
N MET A 66 -5.98 -6.88 6.93
CA MET A 66 -7.21 -7.62 6.64
C MET A 66 -8.25 -6.69 6.03
N ILE A 67 -8.97 -7.18 5.04
CA ILE A 67 -10.02 -6.43 4.33
C ILE A 67 -11.32 -7.22 4.30
N ALA A 68 -12.44 -6.53 4.49
CA ALA A 68 -13.77 -7.07 4.28
C ALA A 68 -14.62 -6.11 3.46
N TYR A 69 -15.49 -6.70 2.64
CA TYR A 69 -16.51 -6.03 1.85
C TYR A 69 -17.88 -6.60 2.24
N PRO A 70 -18.44 -6.22 3.40
CA PRO A 70 -19.60 -6.89 4.00
C PRO A 70 -20.82 -6.92 3.08
N SER A 71 -21.12 -5.81 2.40
CA SER A 71 -22.25 -5.71 1.47
C SER A 71 -22.13 -6.62 0.25
N LEU A 72 -20.91 -7.12 -0.05
CA LEU A 72 -20.65 -8.08 -1.12
C LEU A 72 -20.49 -9.52 -0.59
N GLY A 73 -20.34 -9.68 0.73
CA GLY A 73 -20.03 -10.97 1.35
C GLY A 73 -18.66 -11.50 0.93
N CYS A 74 -17.66 -10.62 0.87
CA CYS A 74 -16.28 -10.97 0.55
C CYS A 74 -15.32 -10.52 1.64
N SER A 75 -14.24 -11.26 1.84
CA SER A 75 -13.15 -10.88 2.74
C SER A 75 -11.82 -11.47 2.28
N GLY A 76 -10.73 -10.92 2.79
CA GLY A 76 -9.38 -11.31 2.40
C GLY A 76 -8.30 -10.49 3.09
N TYR A 77 -7.16 -10.41 2.42
CA TYR A 77 -6.02 -9.62 2.88
C TYR A 77 -5.30 -8.94 1.73
N TRP A 78 -4.49 -7.94 2.07
CA TRP A 78 -3.62 -7.24 1.13
C TRP A 78 -2.17 -7.56 1.46
N SER A 79 -1.35 -7.93 0.48
CA SER A 79 0.10 -8.14 0.65
C SER A 79 0.84 -6.89 0.19
N MET A 80 1.73 -6.35 1.02
CA MET A 80 2.46 -5.14 0.66
C MET A 80 3.45 -5.40 -0.48
N GLU A 81 3.33 -4.64 -1.56
CA GLU A 81 4.25 -4.68 -2.69
C GLU A 81 5.29 -3.55 -2.59
N GLN A 82 4.84 -2.33 -2.23
CA GLN A 82 5.74 -1.18 -2.10
C GLN A 82 5.34 -0.30 -0.90
N PRO A 83 6.23 -0.12 0.10
CA PRO A 83 5.99 0.78 1.22
C PRO A 83 6.11 2.25 0.79
N GLY A 84 5.54 3.15 1.59
CA GLY A 84 5.79 4.58 1.42
C GLY A 84 5.14 5.46 2.49
N LYS A 85 5.72 6.66 2.65
CA LYS A 85 5.36 7.62 3.71
C LYS A 85 3.95 8.20 3.60
N SER A 86 3.43 8.27 2.37
CA SER A 86 2.10 8.85 2.08
C SER A 86 1.28 8.06 1.07
N LYS A 87 1.92 7.08 0.42
CA LYS A 87 1.33 6.16 -0.54
C LYS A 87 1.88 4.77 -0.28
N ILE A 88 1.03 3.76 -0.34
CA ILE A 88 1.42 2.36 -0.20
C ILE A 88 0.71 1.57 -1.29
N HIS A 89 1.41 0.61 -1.87
CA HIS A 89 0.88 -0.31 -2.87
C HIS A 89 0.80 -1.70 -2.28
N TYR A 90 -0.37 -2.32 -2.44
CA TYR A 90 -0.66 -3.69 -2.05
C TYR A 90 -1.22 -4.50 -3.21
N LYS A 91 -1.12 -5.82 -3.10
CA LYS A 91 -1.84 -6.80 -3.91
C LYS A 91 -2.92 -7.49 -3.09
N GLU A 92 -4.14 -7.52 -3.59
CA GLU A 92 -5.26 -8.16 -2.91
C GLU A 92 -5.29 -9.68 -3.11
N THR A 93 -5.64 -10.39 -2.04
CA THR A 93 -6.07 -11.78 -2.06
C THR A 93 -7.38 -11.88 -1.31
N ILE A 94 -8.47 -12.12 -2.06
CA ILE A 94 -9.75 -12.55 -1.50
C ILE A 94 -9.57 -13.96 -0.96
N THR A 95 -10.19 -14.29 0.18
CA THR A 95 -10.19 -15.63 0.78
C THR A 95 -11.59 -16.18 0.98
N ASP A 96 -12.59 -15.29 1.06
CA ASP A 96 -14.02 -15.65 1.10
C ASP A 96 -14.80 -14.78 0.10
N GLY A 97 -15.82 -15.37 -0.53
CA GLY A 97 -16.63 -14.69 -1.55
C GLY A 97 -16.01 -14.67 -2.96
N PHE A 98 -15.09 -15.58 -3.28
CA PHE A 98 -14.39 -15.64 -4.59
C PHE A 98 -15.29 -15.67 -5.83
N LEU A 99 -16.52 -16.18 -5.73
CA LEU A 99 -17.47 -16.22 -6.86
C LEU A 99 -18.18 -14.87 -7.08
N LYS A 100 -18.04 -13.93 -6.14
CA LYS A 100 -18.73 -12.64 -6.13
C LYS A 100 -17.80 -11.46 -6.34
N CYS A 101 -16.53 -11.62 -5.97
CA CYS A 101 -15.55 -10.54 -6.00
C CYS A 101 -14.38 -10.86 -6.93
N ASP A 102 -13.90 -9.82 -7.61
CA ASP A 102 -12.61 -9.87 -8.30
C ASP A 102 -11.48 -10.15 -7.30
N ASN A 103 -10.41 -10.78 -7.77
CA ASN A 103 -9.25 -11.13 -6.97
C ASN A 103 -7.96 -10.67 -7.67
N GLY A 104 -6.88 -10.50 -6.89
CA GLY A 104 -5.60 -10.04 -7.44
C GLY A 104 -5.62 -8.58 -7.86
N VAL A 105 -6.47 -7.77 -7.22
CA VAL A 105 -6.57 -6.33 -7.48
C VAL A 105 -5.33 -5.62 -6.93
N ASP A 106 -4.79 -4.67 -7.71
CA ASP A 106 -3.75 -3.76 -7.26
C ASP A 106 -4.39 -2.59 -6.48
N VAL A 107 -3.92 -2.39 -5.25
CA VAL A 107 -4.52 -1.47 -4.29
C VAL A 107 -3.52 -0.39 -3.90
N PHE A 108 -3.88 0.87 -4.17
CA PHE A 108 -3.07 2.03 -3.79
C PHE A 108 -3.77 2.85 -2.72
N ILE A 109 -3.15 2.95 -1.56
CA ILE A 109 -3.64 3.76 -0.44
C ILE A 109 -2.91 5.09 -0.44
N LYS A 110 -3.63 6.21 -0.39
CA LYS A 110 -3.08 7.55 -0.22
C LYS A 110 -3.61 8.19 1.06
N LYS A 111 -2.70 8.68 1.91
CA LYS A 111 -3.05 9.49 3.09
C LYS A 111 -3.68 10.82 2.64
N LEU A 112 -4.89 11.12 3.12
CA LEU A 112 -5.56 12.42 2.89
C LEU A 112 -5.55 13.31 4.13
N GLY A 113 -5.40 12.72 5.32
CA GLY A 113 -5.30 13.39 6.60
C GLY A 113 -5.01 12.38 7.71
N LYS A 114 -5.04 12.81 8.98
CA LYS A 114 -4.78 11.93 10.13
C LYS A 114 -5.74 10.74 10.23
N ASN A 115 -7.02 11.00 9.93
CA ASN A 115 -8.13 10.03 10.07
C ASN A 115 -8.88 9.79 8.75
N LYS A 116 -8.22 10.04 7.61
CA LYS A 116 -8.85 9.90 6.30
C LYS A 116 -7.86 9.41 5.25
N ILE A 117 -8.25 8.38 4.52
CA ILE A 117 -7.46 7.79 3.45
C ILE A 117 -8.29 7.62 2.19
N ARG A 118 -7.60 7.52 1.06
CA ARG A 118 -8.18 7.12 -0.22
C ARG A 118 -7.61 5.79 -0.62
N VAL A 119 -8.45 4.87 -1.03
CA VAL A 119 -8.04 3.60 -1.65
C VAL A 119 -8.41 3.67 -3.12
N THR A 120 -7.49 3.26 -4.00
CA THR A 120 -7.72 3.21 -5.45
C THR A 120 -7.40 1.79 -5.92
N TYR A 121 -8.34 1.22 -6.67
CA TYR A 121 -8.28 -0.18 -7.10
C TYR A 121 -8.03 -0.25 -8.61
N TYR A 122 -7.11 -1.11 -9.01
CA TYR A 122 -6.76 -1.38 -10.40
C TYR A 122 -6.80 -2.88 -10.67
N LEU A 123 -7.42 -3.26 -11.78
CA LEU A 123 -7.37 -4.62 -12.30
C LEU A 123 -6.92 -4.53 -13.75
N TYR A 124 -5.61 -4.61 -13.98
CA TYR A 124 -5.00 -4.33 -15.29
C TYR A 124 -5.38 -5.36 -16.38
N SER A 125 -5.85 -6.55 -16.00
CA SER A 125 -6.45 -7.50 -16.93
C SER A 125 -7.79 -7.02 -17.51
N TYR A 126 -8.45 -6.06 -16.86
CA TYR A 126 -9.74 -5.51 -17.26
C TYR A 126 -9.62 -4.06 -17.77
N SER A 127 -8.84 -3.20 -17.09
CA SER A 127 -8.69 -1.79 -17.45
C SER A 127 -7.34 -1.21 -17.05
N GLU A 128 -6.78 -0.34 -17.89
CA GLU A 128 -5.62 0.51 -17.53
C GLU A 128 -5.98 1.64 -16.55
N LYS A 129 -7.28 1.92 -16.38
CA LYS A 129 -7.79 2.95 -15.47
C LYS A 129 -8.22 2.31 -14.14
N ALA A 130 -8.32 3.14 -13.10
CA ALA A 130 -8.87 2.71 -11.82
C ALA A 130 -10.31 2.21 -12.01
N ILE A 131 -10.60 1.01 -11.51
CA ILE A 131 -11.92 0.37 -11.59
C ILE A 131 -12.82 0.77 -10.42
N ALA A 132 -12.22 1.20 -9.31
CA ALA A 132 -12.94 1.69 -8.14
C ALA A 132 -12.09 2.63 -7.29
N LYS A 133 -12.76 3.41 -6.44
CA LYS A 133 -12.14 4.25 -5.42
C LYS A 133 -12.94 4.16 -4.13
N ALA A 134 -12.28 4.13 -2.99
CA ALA A 134 -12.92 4.24 -1.68
C ALA A 134 -12.34 5.41 -0.88
N ILE A 135 -13.17 5.99 -0.02
CA ILE A 135 -12.75 6.94 1.00
C ILE A 135 -13.03 6.32 2.35
N LEU A 136 -11.96 6.03 3.11
CA LEU A 136 -12.09 5.43 4.43
C LEU A 136 -11.75 6.46 5.50
N LYS A 137 -12.49 6.37 6.60
CA LYS A 137 -12.25 7.12 7.84
C LYS A 137 -11.81 6.15 8.91
N ARG A 138 -10.94 6.64 9.79
CA ARG A 138 -10.52 5.89 10.97
C ARG A 138 -11.71 5.75 11.91
N TYR A 139 -11.93 4.56 12.45
CA TYR A 139 -12.89 4.32 13.53
C TYR A 139 -12.22 3.60 14.69
N VAL A 140 -12.84 3.67 15.86
CA VAL A 140 -12.45 2.91 17.05
C VAL A 140 -13.53 1.84 17.22
N PRO A 141 -13.20 0.54 17.08
CA PRO A 141 -14.17 -0.51 17.37
C PRO A 141 -14.65 -0.36 18.81
N PRO A 142 -15.93 -0.66 19.11
CA PRO A 142 -16.38 -0.75 20.50
C PRO A 142 -15.43 -1.71 21.22
N THR A 143 -14.71 -1.21 22.23
CA THR A 143 -14.03 -2.09 23.17
C THR A 143 -15.14 -2.86 23.86
N GLY A 144 -15.28 -4.15 23.54
CA GLY A 144 -16.27 -4.99 24.22
C GLY A 144 -16.06 -4.81 25.71
N ASP A 145 -17.08 -4.31 26.41
CA ASP A 145 -17.09 -4.27 27.86
C ASP A 145 -16.80 -5.68 28.34
N ARG A 146 -15.63 -5.85 28.96
CA ARG A 146 -15.33 -7.04 29.75
C ARG A 146 -16.23 -6.92 30.99
N ASN A 147 -17.44 -7.45 30.89
CA ASN A 147 -18.19 -7.88 32.05
C ASN A 147 -17.50 -9.09 32.69
#